data_AF-X1BBE3-F1
#
_entry.id   AF-X1BBE3-F1
#
_cell.length_a   1.000
_cell.length_b   1.000
_cell.length_c   1.000
_cell.angle_alpha   90.00
_cell.angle_beta   90.00
_cell.angle_gamma   90.00
#
_symmetry.space_group_name_H-M   'P 1'
#
loop_
_entity.id
_entity.type
_entity.pdbx_description
1 polymer ?
#
loop_
_entity_poly.entity_id
_entity_poly.type
_entity_poly.pdbx_seq_one_letter_code
_entity_poly.pdbx_strand_id
1 'polypeptide(L)' 'SVACSKLAVGYTLPELKNQITLKTTANFEPATDYMVLKYPRWDLTKFEKVDRRIGPQMKSVGECMSIGRNLEEVIQKAIR' A
#
# COMPACT_ATOMS: atom_id res chain seq x y z
N SER A 1 4.62 -7.63 -8.10
CA SER A 1 5.17 -9.00 -7.94
C SER A 1 5.82 -9.54 -9.21
N VAL A 2 5.20 -9.41 -10.40
CA VAL A 2 5.79 -9.91 -11.67
C VAL A 2 7.05 -9.15 -12.13
N ALA A 3 7.10 -7.83 -11.96
CA ALA A 3 8.28 -7.05 -12.32
C ALA A 3 9.52 -7.49 -11.54
N CYS A 4 9.42 -7.63 -10.21
CA CYS A 4 10.51 -8.11 -9.35
C CYS A 4 10.96 -9.53 -9.74
N SER A 5 10.03 -10.44 -10.01
CA SER A 5 10.38 -11.79 -10.48
C SER A 5 11.14 -11.78 -11.80
N LYS A 6 10.77 -10.90 -12.75
CA LYS A 6 11.47 -10.77 -14.03
C LYS A 6 12.87 -10.17 -13.86
N LEU A 7 13.03 -9.19 -12.97
CA LEU A 7 14.35 -8.68 -12.60
C LEU A 7 15.23 -9.79 -12.01
N ALA A 8 14.66 -10.64 -11.14
CA ALA A 8 15.39 -11.75 -10.50
C ALA A 8 15.87 -12.83 -11.50
N VAL A 9 15.21 -12.98 -12.64
CA VAL A 9 15.63 -13.90 -13.72
C VAL A 9 16.44 -13.21 -14.82
N GLY A 10 16.97 -12.01 -14.55
CA GLY A 10 17.97 -11.33 -15.39
C GLY A 10 17.43 -10.26 -16.34
N TYR A 11 16.15 -9.92 -16.30
CA TYR A 11 15.63 -8.79 -17.07
C TYR A 11 16.03 -7.46 -16.43
N THR A 12 16.15 -6.43 -17.25
CA THR A 12 16.42 -5.05 -16.82
C THR A 12 15.15 -4.20 -16.85
N LEU A 13 15.10 -3.13 -16.05
CA LEU A 13 13.92 -2.23 -15.97
C LEU A 13 13.45 -1.69 -17.35
N PRO A 14 14.33 -1.36 -18.31
CA PRO A 14 13.91 -0.94 -19.65
C PRO A 14 13.21 -2.04 -20.47
N GLU A 15 13.53 -3.31 -20.23
CA GLU A 15 12.95 -4.46 -20.94
C GLU A 15 11.56 -4.82 -20.39
N LEU A 16 11.25 -4.33 -19.19
CA LEU A 16 9.95 -4.52 -18.56
C LEU A 16 8.98 -3.45 -19.06
N LYS A 17 7.91 -3.87 -19.75
CA LYS A 17 6.79 -2.97 -20.09
C LYS A 17 5.95 -2.67 -18.85
N ASN A 18 5.50 -1.42 -18.73
CA ASN A 18 4.52 -1.03 -17.73
C ASN A 18 3.19 -1.73 -18.02
N GLN A 19 2.70 -2.51 -17.06
CA GLN A 19 1.48 -3.30 -17.21
C GLN A 19 0.20 -2.47 -17.25
N ILE A 20 0.23 -1.21 -16.78
CA ILE A 20 -0.94 -0.32 -16.74
C ILE A 20 -1.02 0.48 -18.04
N THR A 21 0.06 1.16 -18.43
CA THR A 21 0.05 2.06 -19.60
C THR A 21 0.31 1.33 -20.92
N LEU A 22 0.97 0.16 -20.88
CA LEU A 22 1.42 -0.67 -22.02
C LEU A 22 2.29 0.03 -23.08
N LYS A 23 2.50 1.34 -22.93
CA LYS A 23 3.25 2.22 -23.84
C LYS A 23 4.61 2.60 -23.27
N THR A 24 4.74 2.66 -21.95
CA THR A 24 5.99 3.02 -21.26
C THR A 24 6.66 1.77 -20.66
N THR A 25 7.95 1.86 -20.36
CA THR A 25 8.70 0.82 -19.65
C THR A 25 8.49 0.95 -18.14
N ALA A 26 9.00 0.02 -17.33
CA ALA A 26 8.98 0.08 -15.88
C ALA A 26 10.09 0.99 -15.31
N ASN A 27 10.90 1.61 -16.17
CA ASN A 27 12.00 2.48 -15.79
C ASN A 27 11.55 3.95 -15.68
N PHE A 28 10.62 4.23 -14.77
CA PHE A 28 10.19 5.60 -14.46
C PHE A 28 9.58 5.67 -13.05
N GLU A 29 9.56 6.88 -12.48
CA GLU A 29 8.89 7.14 -11.21
C GLU A 29 7.41 7.48 -11.45
N PRO A 30 6.46 6.75 -10.84
CA PRO A 30 5.04 7.06 -10.98
C PRO A 30 4.69 8.41 -10.35
N ALA A 31 4.05 9.29 -11.11
CA ALA A 31 3.37 10.46 -10.58
C ALA A 31 1.89 10.12 -10.34
N THR A 32 1.40 10.39 -9.13
CA THR A 32 0.01 10.14 -8.73
C THR A 32 -0.71 11.44 -8.42
N ASP A 33 -1.81 11.72 -9.12
CA ASP A 33 -2.67 12.90 -8.90
C ASP A 33 -3.72 12.68 -7.78
N TYR A 34 -3.46 11.73 -6.89
CA TYR A 34 -4.35 11.31 -5.81
C TYR A 34 -3.56 10.93 -4.56
N MET A 35 -4.20 11.05 -3.41
CA MET A 35 -3.67 10.65 -2.11
C MET A 35 -4.15 9.24 -1.76
N VAL A 36 -3.26 8.45 -1.15
CA VAL A 36 -3.56 7.11 -0.63
C VAL A 36 -3.27 7.07 0.86
N LEU A 37 -4.23 6.60 1.67
CA LEU A 37 -4.06 6.37 3.10
C LEU A 37 -4.08 4.89 3.40
N LYS A 38 -3.10 4.44 4.20
CA LYS A 38 -3.06 3.11 4.79
C LYS A 38 -3.46 3.20 6.25
N TYR A 39 -4.62 2.63 6.60
CA TYR A 39 -5.17 2.67 7.95
C TYR A 39 -5.15 1.27 8.60
N PRO A 40 -4.42 1.06 9.71
CA PRO A 40 -4.38 -0.23 10.40
C PRO A 40 -5.70 -0.53 11.12
N ARG A 41 -6.11 -1.81 11.13
CA ARG A 41 -7.23 -2.31 11.91
C ARG A 41 -6.72 -3.06 13.14
N TRP A 42 -7.21 -2.66 14.30
CA TRP A 42 -6.91 -3.30 15.58
C TRP A 42 -8.16 -3.99 16.12
N ASP A 43 -8.00 -5.23 16.55
CA ASP A 43 -9.06 -6.01 17.21
C ASP A 43 -8.58 -6.42 18.61
N LEU A 44 -8.31 -5.42 19.44
CA LEU A 44 -7.71 -5.58 20.77
C LEU A 44 -8.71 -6.06 21.83
N THR A 45 -10.01 -6.05 21.52
CA THR A 45 -11.07 -6.55 22.40
C THR A 45 -11.05 -8.07 22.54
N LYS A 46 -10.50 -8.79 21.56
CA LYS A 46 -10.31 -10.26 21.65
C LYS A 46 -9.18 -10.68 22.59
N PHE A 47 -8.33 -9.74 23.04
CA PHE A 47 -7.14 -10.05 23.82
C PHE A 47 -7.12 -9.25 25.12
N GLU A 48 -7.78 -9.75 26.16
CA GLU A 48 -7.95 -9.05 27.46
C GLU A 48 -6.64 -8.72 28.18
N LYS A 49 -5.57 -9.50 27.96
CA LYS A 49 -4.26 -9.32 28.61
C LYS A 49 -3.23 -8.56 27.78
N VAL A 50 -3.60 -8.07 26.59
CA VAL A 50 -2.66 -7.39 25.69
C VAL A 50 -2.64 -5.89 25.96
N ASP A 51 -1.45 -5.34 26.12
CA ASP A 51 -1.24 -3.89 26.24
C ASP A 51 -1.79 -3.19 24.98
N ARG A 52 -2.72 -2.26 25.19
CA ARG A 52 -3.39 -1.50 24.12
C ARG A 52 -2.50 -0.38 23.54
N ARG A 53 -1.35 -0.08 24.15
CA ARG A 53 -0.41 0.92 23.65
C ARG A 53 0.24 0.44 22.35
N ILE A 54 0.26 1.29 21.34
CA ILE A 54 0.97 1.00 20.09
C ILE A 54 2.46 1.20 20.33
N GLY A 55 3.26 0.23 19.92
CA GLY A 55 4.72 0.24 20.06
C GLY A 55 5.39 -0.19 18.75
N PRO A 56 6.71 -0.45 18.77
CA PRO A 56 7.45 -0.88 17.58
C PRO A 56 7.02 -2.27 17.07
N GLN A 57 6.43 -3.08 17.95
CA GLN A 57 5.88 -4.38 17.58
C GLN A 57 4.48 -4.22 16.96
N MET A 58 4.26 -4.86 15.82
CA MET A 58 2.98 -4.86 15.12
C MET A 58 1.88 -5.51 15.97
N LYS A 59 0.80 -4.77 16.20
CA LYS A 59 -0.42 -5.21 16.90
C LYS A 59 -1.69 -5.16 16.04
N SER A 60 -1.58 -4.65 14.81
CA SER A 60 -2.69 -4.59 13.85
C SER A 60 -2.96 -5.97 13.27
N VAL A 61 -4.24 -6.33 13.14
CA VAL A 61 -4.69 -7.62 12.59
C VAL A 61 -4.92 -7.52 11.08
N GLY A 62 -5.07 -6.30 10.56
CA GLY A 62 -5.19 -6.03 9.13
C GLY A 62 -4.96 -4.56 8.81
N GLU A 63 -5.15 -4.22 7.55
CA GLU A 63 -4.99 -2.88 7.00
C GLU A 63 -6.08 -2.60 5.95
N CYS A 64 -6.56 -1.36 5.93
CA CYS A 64 -7.42 -0.84 4.88
C CYS A 64 -6.64 0.21 4.08
N MET A 65 -6.92 0.29 2.78
CA MET A 65 -6.35 1.29 1.88
C MET A 65 -7.47 2.12 1.25
N SER A 66 -7.33 3.44 1.30
CA SER A 66 -8.30 4.38 0.74
C SER A 66 -7.62 5.36 -0.21
N ILE A 67 -8.32 5.69 -1.31
CA ILE A 67 -7.82 6.56 -2.38
C ILE A 67 -8.80 7.73 -2.57
N GLY A 68 -8.27 8.95 -2.72
CA GLY A 68 -9.05 10.18 -2.88
C GLY A 68 -8.17 11.36 -3.30
N ARG A 69 -8.77 12.51 -3.58
CA ARG A 69 -8.04 13.71 -4.07
C ARG A 69 -7.66 14.69 -2.96
N ASN A 70 -8.25 14.54 -1.78
CA ASN A 70 -7.95 15.35 -0.61
C ASN A 70 -7.91 14.50 0.67
N LEU A 71 -7.32 15.05 1.73
CA LEU A 71 -7.12 14.33 2.99
C LEU A 71 -8.45 13.92 3.65
N GLU A 72 -9.44 14.80 3.62
CA GLU A 72 -10.75 14.59 4.26
C GLU A 72 -11.51 13.42 3.63
N GLU A 73 -11.56 13.35 2.31
CA GLU A 73 -12.18 12.26 1.53
C GLU A 73 -11.52 10.93 1.87
N VAL A 74 -10.19 10.91 1.93
CA VAL A 74 -9.43 9.69 2.15
C VAL A 74 -9.61 9.18 3.58
N ILE A 75 -9.61 10.08 4.58
CA ILE A 75 -9.87 9.71 5.98
C ILE A 75 -11.30 9.17 6.15
N GLN A 76 -12.30 9.84 5.57
CA GLN A 76 -13.68 9.37 5.64
C GLN A 76 -13.85 7.99 5.02
N LYS A 77 -13.22 7.73 3.87
CA LYS A 77 -13.24 6.40 3.21
C LYS A 77 -12.53 5.32 4.03
N ALA A 78 -11.54 5.68 4.85
CA ALA A 78 -10.77 4.72 5.65
C ALA A 78 -11.47 4.34 6.97
N ILE A 79 -12.24 5.27 7.54
CA ILE A 79 -12.93 5.10 8.82
C ILE A 79 -14.32 4.48 8.63
N ARG A 80 -15.01 4.80 7.53
CA ARG A 80 -16.33 4.26 7.18
C ARG A 80 -16.30 2.74 6.99
#